data_AF-A0A4U3CH61-F1
#
_entry.id   AF-A0A4U3CH61-F1
#
_cell.length_a   1.000
_cell.length_b   1.000
_cell.length_c   1.000
_cell.angle_alpha   90.00
_cell.angle_beta   90.00
_cell.angle_gamma   90.00
#
_symmetry.space_group_name_H-M   'P 1'
#
loop_
_entity.id
_entity.type
_entity.pdbx_description
1 polymer ?
#
loop_
_entity_poly.entity_id
_entity_poly.type
_entity_poly.pdbx_seq_one_letter_code
_entity_poly.pdbx_strand_id
1 'polypeptide(L)'
;MTIYRGLVEQQARRFSTPGRVEIAKAIVADHRGSAPVDSGEYRDGATVTTRGDDVAVFNRDSTSVYKELGTSDTPAHATMINAARKYGRYSGWMPR
;
A
#
# COMPACT_ATOMS: atom_id res chain seq x y z
N MET A 1 7.29 -25.60 -24.04
CA MET A 1 7.38 -24.38 -24.86
C MET A 1 6.82 -23.22 -24.04
N THR A 2 7.63 -22.57 -23.20
CA THR A 2 7.12 -21.67 -22.13
C THR A 2 7.97 -20.41 -21.93
N ILE A 3 9.02 -20.21 -22.74
CA ILE A 3 9.90 -19.04 -22.66
C ILE A 3 9.14 -17.74 -23.00
N TYR A 4 8.14 -17.83 -23.90
CA TYR A 4 7.30 -16.69 -24.28
C TYR A 4 6.41 -16.16 -23.13
N ARG A 5 5.89 -17.04 -22.25
CA ARG A 5 4.97 -16.60 -21.18
C ARG A 5 5.69 -15.74 -20.14
N GLY A 6 6.87 -16.17 -19.68
CA GLY A 6 7.65 -15.42 -18.69
C GLY A 6 8.11 -14.06 -19.21
N LEU A 7 8.54 -13.99 -20.48
CA LEU A 7 8.89 -12.73 -21.14
C LEU A 7 7.70 -11.78 -21.25
N VAL A 8 6.52 -12.28 -21.62
CA VAL A 8 5.29 -11.48 -21.72
C VAL A 8 4.84 -10.96 -20.36
N GLU A 9 4.87 -11.78 -19.31
CA GLU A 9 4.52 -11.36 -17.94
C GLU A 9 5.50 -10.29 -17.42
N GLN A 10 6.80 -10.46 -17.67
CA GLN A 10 7.81 -9.48 -17.29
C GLN A 10 7.62 -8.14 -18.03
N GLN A 11 7.39 -8.19 -19.35
CA GLN A 11 7.12 -6.98 -20.14
C GLN A 11 5.84 -6.29 -19.67
N ALA A 12 4.77 -7.05 -19.41
CA ALA A 12 3.51 -6.51 -18.90
C ALA A 12 3.70 -5.81 -17.53
N ARG A 13 4.48 -6.41 -16.62
CA ARG A 13 4.84 -5.77 -15.34
C ARG A 13 5.57 -4.45 -15.60
N ARG A 14 6.60 -4.45 -16.46
CA ARG A 14 7.38 -3.27 -16.78
C ARG A 14 6.56 -2.14 -17.40
N PHE A 15 5.72 -2.45 -18.38
CA PHE A 15 4.83 -1.47 -19.01
C PHE A 15 3.79 -0.91 -18.03
N SER A 16 3.31 -1.72 -17.08
CA SER A 16 2.34 -1.27 -16.07
C SER A 16 2.97 -0.58 -14.87
N THR A 17 4.31 -0.62 -14.70
CA THR A 17 5.00 -0.02 -13.54
C THR A 17 4.64 1.45 -13.32
N PRO A 18 4.69 2.35 -14.33
CA PRO A 18 4.31 3.75 -14.13
C PRO A 18 2.87 3.92 -13.63
N GLY A 19 1.91 3.19 -14.21
CA GLY A 19 0.50 3.25 -13.78
C GLY A 19 0.30 2.74 -12.35
N ARG A 20 1.02 1.67 -11.96
CA ARG A 20 1.00 1.15 -10.59
C ARG A 20 1.60 2.13 -9.59
N VAL A 21 2.62 2.90 -9.98
CA VAL A 21 3.20 3.99 -9.15
C VAL A 21 2.16 5.09 -8.91
N GLU A 22 1.42 5.51 -9.94
CA GLU A 22 0.37 6.52 -9.77
C GLU A 22 -0.77 6.03 -8.87
N ILE A 23 -1.18 4.77 -9.00
CA ILE A 23 -2.13 4.14 -8.07
C ILE A 23 -1.58 4.15 -6.64
N ALA A 24 -0.32 3.76 -6.44
CA ALA A 24 0.29 3.74 -5.12
C ALA A 24 0.36 5.14 -4.48
N LYS A 25 0.65 6.17 -5.28
CA LYS A 25 0.61 7.58 -4.82
C LYS A 25 -0.80 8.00 -4.42
N ALA A 26 -1.82 7.62 -5.18
CA ALA A 26 -3.22 7.91 -4.85
C ALA A 26 -3.63 7.26 -3.52
N ILE A 27 -3.22 6.01 -3.28
CA ILE A 27 -3.44 5.31 -2.01
C ILE A 27 -2.79 6.07 -0.85
N VAL A 28 -1.53 6.50 -0.99
CA VAL A 28 -0.83 7.28 0.04
C VAL A 28 -1.55 8.60 0.32
N ALA A 29 -2.04 9.30 -0.71
CA ALA A 29 -2.79 10.54 -0.54
C ALA A 29 -4.11 10.31 0.21
N ASP A 30 -4.87 9.27 -0.14
CA ASP A 30 -6.15 8.96 0.50
C ASP A 30 -5.97 8.47 1.95
N HIS A 31 -4.92 7.68 2.22
CA HIS A 31 -4.51 7.35 3.58
C HIS A 31 -4.18 8.61 4.37
N ARG A 32 -3.38 9.52 3.82
CA ARG A 32 -3.00 10.78 4.51
C ARG A 32 -4.19 11.67 4.82
N GLY A 33 -5.22 11.67 3.98
CA GLY A 33 -6.45 12.43 4.20
C GLY A 33 -7.38 11.84 5.26
N SER A 34 -7.23 10.55 5.60
CA SER A 34 -8.14 9.83 6.51
C SER A 34 -7.46 9.31 7.79
N ALA A 35 -6.13 9.24 7.82
CA ALA A 35 -5.39 8.75 8.97
C ALA A 35 -5.50 9.69 10.18
N PRO A 36 -5.66 9.15 11.40
CA PRO A 36 -5.60 9.93 12.63
C PRO A 36 -4.27 10.67 12.79
N VAL A 37 -4.35 11.85 13.41
CA VAL A 37 -3.21 12.77 13.55
C VAL A 37 -2.98 13.06 15.02
N ASP A 38 -2.34 12.12 15.70
CA ASP A 38 -1.80 12.36 17.04
C ASP A 38 -0.39 12.96 16.92
N SER A 39 0.63 12.11 16.72
CA SER A 39 1.99 12.56 16.39
C SER A 39 2.18 12.93 14.91
N GLY A 40 1.25 12.53 14.04
CA GLY A 40 1.36 12.66 12.58
C GLY A 40 2.25 11.63 11.90
N GLU A 41 3.09 10.89 12.63
CA GLU A 41 4.03 9.90 12.05
C GLU A 41 3.33 8.81 11.23
N TYR A 42 2.16 8.35 11.70
CA TYR A 42 1.39 7.34 10.97
C TYR A 42 0.86 7.89 9.65
N ARG A 43 0.22 9.07 9.67
CA ARG A 43 -0.27 9.75 8.47
C ARG A 43 0.88 10.03 7.50
N ASP A 44 1.93 10.67 7.98
CA ASP A 44 2.99 11.23 7.13
C ASP A 44 4.04 10.18 6.74
N GLY A 45 4.15 9.10 7.53
CA GLY A 45 5.04 7.96 7.32
C GLY A 45 4.66 7.08 6.13
N ALA A 46 3.41 7.14 5.66
CA ALA A 46 2.96 6.45 4.46
C ALA A 46 3.71 6.95 3.20
N THR A 47 4.24 6.01 2.42
CA THR A 47 5.07 6.30 1.25
C THR A 47 4.96 5.19 0.21
N VAL A 48 5.41 5.49 -1.01
CA VAL A 48 5.55 4.51 -2.08
C VAL A 48 7.01 4.06 -2.13
N THR A 49 7.22 2.76 -2.28
CA THR A 49 8.55 2.19 -2.57
C THR A 49 8.52 1.45 -3.91
N THR A 50 9.60 1.60 -4.66
CA THR A 50 9.80 0.93 -5.95
C THR A 50 11.13 0.20 -5.96
N ARG A 51 11.11 -1.08 -6.37
CA ARG A 51 12.31 -1.90 -6.58
C ARG A 51 12.20 -2.60 -7.93
N GLY A 52 12.84 -2.04 -8.95
CA GLY A 52 12.63 -2.50 -10.32
C GLY A 52 11.17 -2.30 -10.74
N ASP A 53 10.48 -3.40 -11.06
CA ASP A 53 9.06 -3.41 -11.43
C ASP A 53 8.12 -3.72 -10.24
N ASP A 54 8.66 -3.88 -9.04
CA ASP A 54 7.85 -4.05 -7.83
C ASP A 54 7.51 -2.68 -7.25
N VAL A 55 6.21 -2.46 -7.02
CA VAL A 55 5.65 -1.21 -6.47
C VAL A 55 4.85 -1.58 -5.22
N ALA A 56 5.14 -0.94 -4.11
CA ALA A 56 4.43 -1.16 -2.85
C ALA A 56 4.13 0.14 -2.12
N VAL A 57 3.06 0.14 -1.34
CA VAL A 57 2.76 1.17 -0.34
C VAL A 57 3.22 0.65 1.00
N PHE A 58 3.96 1.48 1.74
CA PHE A 58 4.55 1.13 3.02
C PHE A 58 4.45 2.31 3.98
N ASN A 59 4.41 2.02 5.29
CA ASN A 59 4.42 3.05 6.33
C ASN A 59 5.69 2.91 7.18
N ARG A 60 6.45 4.01 7.28
CA ARG A 60 7.72 4.06 8.04
C ARG A 60 7.54 4.15 9.56
N ASP A 61 6.34 4.43 10.03
CA ASP A 61 6.02 4.38 11.45
C ASP A 61 6.12 2.92 11.96
N SER A 62 7.02 2.70 12.93
CA SER A 62 7.27 1.38 13.53
C SER A 62 6.06 0.81 14.26
N THR A 63 5.12 1.67 14.65
CA THR A 63 3.86 1.32 15.33
C THR A 63 2.65 1.33 14.38
N SER A 64 2.86 1.55 13.07
CA SER A 64 1.79 1.64 12.08
C SER A 64 0.88 0.41 12.05
N VAL A 65 1.41 -0.78 12.31
CA VAL A 65 0.62 -2.03 12.41
C VAL A 65 -0.43 -1.94 13.52
N TYR A 66 -0.06 -1.47 14.71
CA TYR A 66 -0.99 -1.34 15.84
C TYR A 66 -2.03 -0.25 15.59
N LYS A 67 -1.65 0.83 14.89
CA LYS A 67 -2.57 1.92 14.53
C LYS A 67 -3.55 1.48 13.44
N GLU A 68 -3.07 0.77 12.43
CA GLU A 68 -3.88 0.25 11.34
C GLU A 68 -4.86 -0.81 11.83
N LEU A 69 -4.40 -1.74 12.68
CA LEU A 69 -5.12 -2.97 13.02
C LEU A 69 -5.73 -2.95 14.41
N GLY A 70 -5.47 -1.90 15.19
CA GLY A 70 -5.94 -1.76 16.56
C GLY A 70 -5.15 -2.63 17.54
N THR A 71 -5.48 -2.46 18.82
CA THR A 71 -4.97 -3.22 19.95
C THR A 71 -6.13 -3.63 20.86
N SER A 72 -5.87 -4.15 22.07
CA SER A 72 -6.93 -4.33 23.07
C SER A 72 -7.59 -3.01 23.49
N ASP A 73 -6.83 -1.93 23.46
CA ASP A 73 -7.21 -0.66 24.08
C ASP A 73 -7.61 0.39 23.03
N THR A 74 -7.33 0.13 21.75
CA THR A 74 -7.61 1.05 20.63
C THR A 74 -8.27 0.33 19.46
N PRO A 75 -9.30 0.92 18.83
CA PRO A 75 -9.94 0.31 17.68
C PRO A 75 -9.02 0.36 16.44
N ALA A 76 -9.24 -0.56 15.50
CA ALA A 76 -8.55 -0.55 14.22
C ALA A 76 -8.98 0.65 13.36
N HIS A 77 -8.00 1.42 12.85
CA HIS A 77 -8.29 2.52 11.94
C HIS A 77 -8.49 2.05 10.49
N ALA A 78 -7.79 0.98 10.10
CA ALA A 78 -7.85 0.35 8.78
C ALA A 78 -7.75 1.34 7.59
N THR A 79 -7.11 2.49 7.77
CA THR A 79 -7.14 3.59 6.78
C THR A 79 -6.31 3.28 5.54
N MET A 80 -5.12 2.68 5.69
CA MET A 80 -4.30 2.29 4.54
C MET A 80 -4.92 1.11 3.78
N ILE A 81 -5.51 0.15 4.50
CA ILE A 81 -6.24 -0.98 3.91
C ILE A 81 -7.45 -0.45 3.12
N ASN A 82 -8.24 0.44 3.74
CA ASN A 82 -9.42 1.02 3.09
C ASN A 82 -9.03 1.87 1.88
N ALA A 83 -7.98 2.67 1.97
CA ALA A 83 -7.45 3.42 0.83
C ALA A 83 -7.02 2.47 -0.30
N ALA A 84 -6.24 1.43 0.01
CA ALA A 84 -5.77 0.46 -1.00
C ALA A 84 -6.92 -0.28 -1.69
N ARG A 85 -7.98 -0.65 -0.96
CA ARG A 85 -9.17 -1.33 -1.50
C ARG A 85 -9.94 -0.50 -2.52
N LYS A 86 -9.88 0.83 -2.47
CA LYS A 86 -10.56 1.70 -3.43
C LYS A 86 -9.93 1.66 -4.83
N TYR A 87 -8.61 1.46 -4.91
CA TYR A 87 -7.85 1.58 -6.16
C TYR A 87 -7.46 0.23 -6.79
N GLY A 88 -7.88 -0.90 -6.22
CA GLY A 88 -7.64 -2.21 -6.80
C GLY A 88 -7.86 -3.37 -5.84
N ARG A 89 -7.38 -4.56 -6.22
CA ARG A 89 -7.35 -5.72 -5.33
C ARG A 89 -6.24 -5.52 -4.29
N TYR A 90 -6.63 -5.22 -3.05
CA TYR A 90 -5.73 -5.38 -1.90
C TYR A 90 -5.43 -6.87 -1.70
N SER A 91 -4.16 -7.25 -1.83
CA SER A 91 -3.66 -8.60 -1.57
C SER A 91 -2.75 -8.65 -0.34
N GLY A 92 -2.80 -7.62 0.52
CA GLY A 92 -2.01 -7.57 1.75
C GLY A 92 -2.62 -8.43 2.85
N TRP A 93 -2.14 -8.23 4.08
CA TRP A 93 -2.59 -8.99 5.24
C TRP A 93 -4.07 -8.73 5.54
N MET A 94 -4.88 -9.80 5.54
CA MET A 94 -6.27 -9.75 6.00
C MET A 94 -6.31 -10.25 7.45
N PRO A 95 -6.68 -9.41 8.44
CA PRO A 95 -6.95 -9.88 9.79
C PRO A 95 -8.08 -10.92 9.76
N ARG A 96 -7.95 -11.99 10.56
CA ARG A 96 -8.96 -13.04 10.74
C ARG A 96 -10.05 -12.59 11.70
#